data_AF-A0A417JI33-F1
#
_entry.id   AF-A0A417JI33-F1
#
_cell.length_a   1.000
_cell.length_b   1.000
_cell.length_c   1.000
_cell.angle_alpha   90.00
_cell.angle_beta   90.00
_cell.angle_gamma   90.00
#
_symmetry.space_group_name_H-M   'P 1'
#
loop_
_entity.id
_entity.type
_entity.pdbx_description
1 polymer ?
#
loop_
_entity_poly.entity_id
_entity_poly.type
_entity_poly.pdbx_seq_one_letter_code
_entity_poly.pdbx_strand_id
1 'polypeptide(L)'
;MESKIKQIKSKLLNAAGKYADYHSYLDTLYDLDEKYDETLEIYNKSIWFGQSDGTIREKAAHMLNITLNLFQDMANNSEKELFSVIQEILECNREDQYQIWEKELFLDKNKIQLDELKEELLEWEEFPYEQQKALDKLICTLDKINETLQ
;
A
#
# COMPACT_ATOMS: atom_id res chain seq x y z
N MET A 1 -6.36 -16.86 25.98
CA MET A 1 -5.60 -17.13 24.74
C MET A 1 -6.57 -16.86 23.60
N GLU A 2 -6.35 -15.83 22.77
CA GLU A 2 -7.24 -15.57 21.63
C GLU A 2 -7.12 -16.69 20.59
N SER A 3 -8.20 -16.99 19.86
CA SER A 3 -8.18 -17.98 18.80
C SER A 3 -7.24 -17.52 17.67
N LYS A 4 -6.57 -18.47 17.00
CA LYS A 4 -5.70 -18.21 15.85
C LYS A 4 -6.37 -17.33 14.80
N ILE A 5 -7.65 -17.59 14.51
CA ILE A 5 -8.47 -16.81 13.57
C ILE A 5 -8.58 -15.34 14.00
N LYS A 6 -8.85 -15.08 15.28
CA LYS A 6 -8.96 -13.69 15.78
C LYS A 6 -7.64 -12.94 15.66
N GLN A 7 -6.51 -13.62 15.89
CA GLN A 7 -5.18 -13.04 15.70
C GLN A 7 -4.91 -12.71 14.23
N ILE A 8 -5.24 -13.61 13.31
CA ILE A 8 -5.07 -13.39 11.86
C ILE A 8 -5.96 -12.23 11.39
N LYS A 9 -7.22 -12.17 11.80
CA LYS A 9 -8.11 -11.04 11.49
C LYS A 9 -7.54 -9.69 11.94
N SER A 10 -6.99 -9.64 13.16
CA SER A 10 -6.37 -8.43 13.69
C SER A 10 -5.13 -8.01 12.89
N LYS A 11 -4.27 -8.97 12.52
CA LYS A 11 -3.12 -8.71 11.63
C LYS A 11 -3.58 -8.20 10.26
N LEU A 12 -4.57 -8.84 9.67
CA LEU A 12 -5.11 -8.50 8.35
C LEU A 12 -5.68 -7.08 8.32
N LEU A 13 -6.51 -6.73 9.30
CA LEU A 13 -7.09 -5.39 9.43
C LEU A 13 -6.00 -4.32 9.53
N ASN A 14 -4.98 -4.56 10.36
CA ASN A 14 -3.87 -3.62 10.54
C ASN A 14 -3.02 -3.51 9.28
N ALA A 15 -2.69 -4.63 8.63
CA ALA A 15 -1.87 -4.65 7.42
C ALA A 15 -2.58 -3.96 6.24
N ALA A 16 -3.88 -4.20 6.07
CA ALA A 16 -4.69 -3.52 5.03
C ALA A 16 -4.72 -2.01 5.28
N GLY A 17 -4.94 -1.57 6.52
CA GLY A 17 -4.93 -0.15 6.88
C GLY A 17 -3.57 0.52 6.65
N LYS A 18 -2.47 -0.09 7.11
CA LYS A 18 -1.11 0.43 6.88
C LYS A 18 -0.76 0.52 5.40
N TYR A 19 -1.16 -0.48 4.61
CA TYR A 19 -0.95 -0.44 3.17
C TYR A 19 -1.63 0.79 2.57
N ALA A 20 -2.93 0.95 2.82
CA ALA A 20 -3.71 2.06 2.27
C ALA A 20 -3.13 3.42 2.72
N ASP A 21 -2.85 3.59 4.01
CA ASP A 21 -2.34 4.85 4.55
C ASP A 21 -0.96 5.21 3.98
N TYR A 22 0.01 4.29 3.99
CA TYR A 22 1.38 4.60 3.54
C TYR A 22 1.48 4.81 2.03
N HIS A 23 0.69 4.10 1.23
CA HIS A 23 0.61 4.37 -0.21
C HIS A 23 -0.03 5.74 -0.48
N SER A 24 -1.11 6.10 0.22
CA SER A 24 -1.72 7.43 0.07
C SER A 24 -0.77 8.58 0.43
N TYR A 25 0.05 8.42 1.47
CA TYR A 25 1.06 9.42 1.83
C TYR A 25 2.17 9.51 0.77
N LEU A 26 2.59 8.37 0.24
CA LEU A 26 3.61 8.30 -0.79
C LEU A 26 3.13 9.01 -2.07
N ASP A 27 1.89 8.77 -2.51
CA ASP A 27 1.31 9.43 -3.68
C ASP A 27 1.23 10.95 -3.48
N THR A 28 0.83 11.39 -2.28
CA THR A 28 0.82 12.81 -1.91
C THR A 28 2.21 13.43 -1.99
N LEU A 29 3.25 12.69 -1.58
CA LEU A 29 4.64 13.17 -1.63
C LEU A 29 5.19 13.19 -3.05
N TYR A 30 4.86 12.20 -3.89
CA TYR A 30 5.23 12.20 -5.31
C TYR A 30 4.62 13.41 -6.03
N ASP A 31 3.33 13.66 -5.85
CA ASP A 31 2.65 14.82 -6.43
C ASP A 31 3.28 16.15 -5.96
N LEU A 32 3.66 16.24 -4.69
CA LEU A 32 4.34 17.43 -4.17
C LEU A 32 5.77 17.58 -4.73
N ASP A 33 6.52 16.50 -4.85
CA ASP A 33 7.88 16.48 -5.41
C ASP A 33 7.88 16.95 -6.87
N GLU A 34 6.95 16.42 -7.68
CA GLU A 34 6.76 16.82 -9.08
C GLU A 34 6.40 18.31 -9.20
N LYS A 35 5.41 18.79 -8.44
CA LYS A 35 5.00 20.21 -8.42
C LYS A 35 6.13 21.13 -7.96
N TYR A 36 6.95 20.67 -7.02
CA TYR A 36 8.09 21.44 -6.55
C TYR A 36 9.20 21.49 -7.59
N ASP A 37 9.50 20.38 -8.27
CA ASP A 37 10.46 20.32 -9.37
C ASP A 37 10.06 21.28 -10.51
N GLU A 38 8.79 21.27 -10.93
CA GLU A 38 8.26 22.22 -11.93
C GLU A 38 8.43 23.68 -11.47
N THR A 39 8.19 23.96 -10.20
CA THR A 39 8.37 25.31 -9.62
C THR A 39 9.84 25.73 -9.68
N LEU A 40 10.78 24.80 -9.45
CA LEU A 40 12.21 25.07 -9.59
C LEU A 40 12.60 25.28 -11.05
N GLU A 41 12.07 24.49 -11.98
CA GLU A 41 12.32 24.65 -13.41
C GLU A 41 11.92 26.05 -13.91
N ILE A 42 10.72 26.50 -13.53
CA ILE A 42 10.15 27.78 -13.99
C ILE A 42 10.83 28.99 -13.34
N TYR A 43 10.97 28.98 -12.01
CA TYR A 43 11.33 30.19 -11.26
C TYR A 43 12.76 30.19 -10.73
N ASN A 44 13.40 29.03 -10.61
CA ASN A 44 14.72 28.88 -9.98
C ASN A 44 15.62 27.94 -10.78
N LYS A 45 15.69 28.16 -12.10
CA LYS A 45 16.34 27.26 -13.06
C LYS A 45 17.80 26.90 -12.73
N SER A 46 18.54 27.79 -12.06
CA SER A 46 19.89 27.48 -11.57
C SER A 46 19.91 26.37 -10.52
N ILE A 47 18.91 26.31 -9.64
CA ILE A 47 18.74 25.22 -8.67
C ILE A 47 18.41 23.92 -9.41
N TRP A 48 17.46 23.98 -10.34
CA TRP A 48 17.05 22.83 -11.15
C TRP A 48 18.20 22.23 -11.97
N PHE A 49 19.11 23.06 -12.49
CA PHE A 49 20.35 22.61 -13.14
C PHE A 49 21.46 22.16 -12.18
N GLY A 50 21.25 22.18 -10.86
CA GLY A 50 22.27 21.82 -9.87
C GLY A 50 23.42 22.83 -9.77
N GLN A 51 23.16 24.10 -10.10
CA GLN A 51 24.13 25.20 -10.15
C GLN A 51 23.94 26.22 -9.02
N SER A 52 23.18 25.88 -7.96
CA SER A 52 23.06 26.71 -6.75
C SER A 52 23.90 26.16 -5.60
N ASP A 53 24.16 27.03 -4.62
CA ASP A 53 24.86 26.63 -3.39
C ASP A 53 24.00 26.94 -2.16
N GLY A 54 23.35 25.92 -1.61
CA GLY A 54 22.84 25.90 -0.24
C GLY A 54 21.62 26.79 0.03
N THR A 55 20.85 27.14 -1.01
CA THR A 55 19.64 27.97 -0.84
C THR A 55 18.55 27.23 -0.06
N ILE A 56 17.61 27.98 0.55
CA ILE A 56 16.47 27.37 1.25
C ILE A 56 15.63 26.47 0.33
N ARG A 57 15.57 26.78 -0.97
CA ARG A 57 14.79 26.03 -1.96
C ARG A 57 15.46 24.70 -2.31
N GLU A 58 16.77 24.72 -2.51
CA GLU A 58 17.57 23.50 -2.70
C GLU A 58 17.46 22.58 -1.48
N LYS A 59 17.55 23.15 -0.27
CA LYS A 59 17.33 22.40 0.98
C LYS A 59 15.93 21.81 1.06
N ALA A 60 14.91 22.54 0.63
CA ALA A 60 13.54 22.03 0.60
C ALA A 60 13.39 20.85 -0.38
N ALA A 61 13.93 20.94 -1.60
CA ALA A 61 13.96 19.83 -2.55
C ALA A 61 14.66 18.60 -1.97
N HIS A 62 15.82 18.81 -1.35
CA HIS A 62 16.58 17.71 -0.74
C HIS A 62 15.81 17.04 0.42
N MET A 63 15.18 17.82 1.30
CA MET A 63 14.39 17.28 2.41
C MET A 63 13.11 16.59 1.94
N LEU A 64 12.48 17.10 0.88
CA LEU A 64 11.33 16.47 0.24
C LEU A 64 11.73 15.11 -0.35
N ASN A 65 12.84 15.04 -1.08
CA ASN A 65 13.36 13.78 -1.62
C ASN A 65 13.71 12.76 -0.52
N ILE A 66 14.36 13.19 0.57
CA ILE A 66 14.62 12.29 1.73
C ILE A 66 13.32 11.76 2.30
N THR A 67 12.33 12.65 2.47
CA THR A 67 11.02 12.28 3.04
C THR A 67 10.30 11.29 2.11
N LEU A 68 10.28 11.55 0.81
CA LEU A 68 9.72 10.66 -0.20
C LEU A 68 10.36 9.27 -0.14
N ASN A 69 11.69 9.18 -0.06
CA ASN A 69 12.39 7.89 0.05
C ASN A 69 11.99 7.11 1.32
N LEU A 70 11.84 7.80 2.46
CA LEU A 70 11.40 7.16 3.70
C LEU A 70 9.97 6.63 3.61
N PHE A 71 9.06 7.38 2.99
CA PHE A 71 7.68 6.95 2.80
C PHE A 71 7.56 5.83 1.76
N GLN A 72 8.41 5.83 0.72
CA GLN A 72 8.51 4.72 -0.22
C GLN A 72 8.93 3.43 0.50
N ASP A 73 9.89 3.49 1.41
CA ASP A 73 10.29 2.34 2.22
C ASP A 73 9.16 1.85 3.14
N MET A 74 8.41 2.77 3.75
CA MET A 74 7.25 2.42 4.59
C MET A 74 6.14 1.74 3.77
N ALA A 75 5.80 2.27 2.60
CA ALA A 75 4.83 1.67 1.67
C ALA A 75 5.27 0.28 1.20
N ASN A 76 6.53 0.14 0.77
CA ASN A 76 7.10 -1.15 0.38
C ASN A 76 7.07 -2.18 1.52
N ASN A 77 7.23 -1.74 2.77
CA ASN A 77 7.18 -2.62 3.93
C ASN A 77 5.75 -3.00 4.31
N SER A 78 4.77 -2.10 4.19
CA SER A 78 3.36 -2.44 4.43
C SER A 78 2.81 -3.37 3.34
N GLU A 79 3.25 -3.24 2.09
CA GLU A 79 3.00 -4.22 1.03
C GLU A 79 3.47 -5.60 1.45
N LYS A 80 4.74 -5.75 1.84
CA LYS A 80 5.29 -7.03 2.29
C LYS A 80 4.54 -7.60 3.49
N GLU A 81 4.17 -6.74 4.46
CA GLU A 81 3.39 -7.14 5.63
C GLU A 81 2.02 -7.69 5.22
N LEU A 82 1.28 -6.96 4.36
CA LEU A 82 -0.02 -7.37 3.86
C LEU A 82 0.04 -8.70 3.13
N PHE A 83 0.99 -8.85 2.21
CA PHE A 83 1.15 -10.06 1.41
C PHE A 83 1.55 -11.26 2.28
N SER A 84 2.40 -11.04 3.30
CA SER A 84 2.74 -12.08 4.27
C SER A 84 1.52 -12.56 5.06
N VAL A 85 0.60 -11.65 5.43
CA VAL A 85 -0.63 -12.03 6.12
C VAL A 85 -1.58 -12.79 5.19
N ILE A 86 -1.71 -12.36 3.94
CA ILE A 86 -2.50 -13.09 2.93
C ILE A 86 -1.94 -14.50 2.74
N GLN A 87 -0.63 -14.65 2.62
CA GLN A 87 0.02 -15.97 2.55
C GLN A 87 -0.26 -16.85 3.78
N GLU A 88 -0.26 -16.28 4.99
CA GLU A 88 -0.66 -16.99 6.21
C GLU A 88 -2.11 -17.49 6.13
N ILE A 89 -3.01 -16.72 5.50
CA ILE A 89 -4.42 -17.10 5.29
C ILE A 89 -4.56 -18.18 4.21
N LEU A 90 -3.76 -18.13 3.15
CA LEU A 90 -3.75 -19.12 2.07
C LEU A 90 -3.36 -20.53 2.55
N GLU A 91 -2.59 -20.63 3.64
CA GLU A 91 -2.27 -21.91 4.30
C GLU A 91 -3.38 -22.42 5.24
N CYS A 92 -4.43 -21.64 5.46
CA CYS A 92 -5.59 -22.06 6.25
C CYS A 92 -6.55 -22.90 5.39
N ASN A 93 -7.31 -23.77 6.05
CA ASN A 93 -8.36 -24.55 5.40
C ASN A 93 -9.54 -23.64 4.97
N ARG A 94 -10.46 -24.19 4.16
CA ARG A 94 -11.62 -23.46 3.64
C ARG A 94 -12.49 -22.82 4.72
N GLU A 95 -12.78 -23.56 5.79
CA GLU A 95 -13.66 -23.08 6.87
C GLU A 95 -13.01 -21.91 7.63
N ASP A 96 -11.71 -22.03 7.93
CA ASP A 96 -10.95 -20.95 8.56
C ASP A 96 -10.87 -19.72 7.66
N GLN A 97 -10.65 -19.89 6.35
CA GLN A 97 -10.66 -18.77 5.39
C GLN A 97 -12.03 -18.06 5.38
N TYR A 98 -13.13 -18.81 5.31
CA TYR A 98 -14.48 -18.20 5.36
C TYR A 98 -14.71 -17.39 6.64
N GLN A 99 -14.22 -17.90 7.77
CA GLN A 99 -14.30 -17.17 9.02
C GLN A 99 -13.42 -15.91 8.98
N ILE A 100 -12.19 -15.99 8.46
CA ILE A 100 -11.25 -14.85 8.39
C ILE A 100 -11.79 -13.74 7.48
N TRP A 101 -12.24 -14.09 6.28
CA TRP A 101 -12.78 -13.13 5.30
C TRP A 101 -14.19 -12.64 5.64
N GLU A 102 -14.87 -13.31 6.57
CA GLU A 102 -16.29 -13.08 6.91
C GLU A 102 -17.21 -13.17 5.68
N LYS A 103 -16.83 -14.04 4.74
CA LYS A 103 -17.49 -14.24 3.44
C LYS A 103 -17.18 -15.66 2.93
N GLU A 104 -18.02 -16.20 2.06
CA GLU A 104 -17.78 -17.47 1.35
C GLU A 104 -16.68 -17.37 0.27
N LEU A 105 -15.54 -16.77 0.63
CA LEU A 105 -14.37 -16.60 -0.23
C LEU A 105 -13.32 -17.66 0.12
N PHE A 106 -12.93 -18.48 -0.85
CA PHE A 106 -11.82 -19.42 -0.69
C PHE A 106 -10.79 -19.17 -1.78
N LEU A 107 -9.58 -18.82 -1.35
CA LEU A 107 -8.45 -18.57 -2.22
C LEU A 107 -7.54 -19.81 -2.20
N ASP A 108 -7.44 -20.48 -3.35
CA ASP A 108 -6.52 -21.60 -3.53
C ASP A 108 -5.10 -21.07 -3.76
N LYS A 109 -4.19 -21.41 -2.84
CA LYS A 109 -2.79 -20.98 -2.88
C LYS A 109 -2.04 -21.36 -4.15
N ASN A 110 -2.51 -22.39 -4.88
CA ASN A 110 -1.89 -22.84 -6.12
C ASN A 110 -2.46 -22.14 -7.37
N LYS A 111 -3.57 -21.41 -7.21
CA LYS A 111 -4.25 -20.71 -8.31
C LYS A 111 -4.07 -19.21 -8.25
N ILE A 112 -4.10 -18.63 -7.05
CA ILE A 112 -3.97 -17.18 -6.88
C ILE A 112 -2.56 -16.71 -7.25
N GLN A 113 -2.49 -15.69 -8.11
CA GLN A 113 -1.25 -14.99 -8.42
C GLN A 113 -1.23 -13.67 -7.65
N LEU A 114 -0.34 -13.58 -6.66
CA LEU A 114 -0.25 -12.38 -5.83
C LEU A 114 0.23 -11.15 -6.62
N ASP A 115 0.92 -11.35 -7.74
CA ASP A 115 1.34 -10.26 -8.63
C ASP A 115 0.12 -9.56 -9.28
N GLU A 116 -0.92 -10.31 -9.66
CA GLU A 116 -2.19 -9.73 -10.16
C GLU A 116 -2.88 -8.89 -9.08
N LEU A 117 -2.86 -9.37 -7.83
CA LEU A 117 -3.35 -8.58 -6.70
C LEU A 117 -2.57 -7.29 -6.57
N LYS A 118 -1.23 -7.33 -6.68
CA LYS A 118 -0.40 -6.13 -6.57
C LYS A 118 -0.80 -5.07 -7.60
N GLU A 119 -1.03 -5.45 -8.85
CA GLU A 119 -1.47 -4.52 -9.90
C GLU A 119 -2.82 -3.87 -9.58
N GLU A 120 -3.80 -4.65 -9.13
CA GLU A 120 -5.13 -4.14 -8.74
C GLU A 120 -5.08 -3.24 -7.49
N LEU A 121 -4.08 -3.44 -6.62
CA LEU A 121 -3.86 -2.61 -5.45
C LEU A 121 -3.09 -1.31 -5.74
N LEU A 122 -2.54 -1.11 -6.94
CA LEU A 122 -1.97 0.17 -7.35
C LEU A 122 -3.05 1.24 -7.52
N GLU A 123 -4.28 0.84 -7.84
CA GLU A 123 -5.44 1.73 -8.00
C GLU A 123 -6.26 1.89 -6.70
N TRP A 124 -5.66 1.62 -5.53
CA TRP A 124 -6.29 1.84 -4.24
C TRP A 124 -6.30 3.32 -3.86
N GLU A 125 -7.17 4.07 -4.53
CA GLU A 125 -7.49 5.43 -4.12
C GLU A 125 -8.53 5.44 -2.98
N GLU A 126 -8.22 6.25 -1.95
CA GLU A 126 -9.14 6.83 -0.95
C GLU A 126 -9.71 5.96 0.19
N PHE A 127 -8.87 5.52 1.15
CA PHE A 127 -9.35 5.23 2.52
C PHE A 127 -8.40 5.71 3.63
N PRO A 128 -7.99 6.99 3.67
CA PRO A 128 -7.07 7.46 4.71
C PRO A 128 -7.72 7.28 6.08
N TYR A 129 -7.04 6.57 6.98
CA TYR A 129 -7.44 6.31 8.36
C TYR A 129 -8.68 5.42 8.54
N GLU A 130 -9.12 4.69 7.50
CA GLU A 130 -10.31 3.84 7.54
C GLU A 130 -9.95 2.37 7.32
N GLN A 131 -9.28 1.75 8.30
CA GLN A 131 -8.76 0.37 8.22
C GLN A 131 -9.79 -0.66 7.75
N GLN A 132 -11.04 -0.54 8.23
CA GLN A 132 -12.10 -1.45 7.83
C GLN A 132 -12.46 -1.30 6.35
N LYS A 133 -12.52 -0.06 5.84
CA LYS A 133 -12.84 0.15 4.41
C LYS A 133 -11.70 -0.30 3.51
N ALA A 134 -10.45 -0.11 3.93
CA ALA A 134 -9.29 -0.67 3.23
C ALA A 134 -9.37 -2.20 3.16
N LEU A 135 -9.73 -2.85 4.27
CA LEU A 135 -9.96 -4.30 4.30
C LEU A 135 -11.14 -4.72 3.41
N ASP A 136 -12.26 -4.00 3.43
CA ASP A 136 -13.42 -4.32 2.59
C ASP A 136 -13.06 -4.24 1.10
N LYS A 137 -12.27 -3.21 0.71
CA LYS A 137 -11.73 -3.08 -0.64
C LYS A 137 -10.86 -4.27 -1.03
N LEU A 138 -10.02 -4.75 -0.11
CA LEU A 138 -9.15 -5.92 -0.33
C LEU A 138 -9.95 -7.15 -0.60
N ILE A 139 -10.94 -7.41 0.24
CA ILE A 139 -11.83 -8.55 0.08
C ILE A 139 -12.56 -8.45 -1.26
N CYS A 140 -13.04 -7.27 -1.66
CA CYS A 140 -13.64 -7.07 -2.98
C CYS A 140 -12.67 -7.33 -4.15
N THR A 141 -11.41 -6.89 -4.06
CA THR A 141 -10.40 -7.14 -5.09
C THR A 141 -10.05 -8.63 -5.17
N LEU A 142 -9.83 -9.28 -4.03
CA LEU A 142 -9.56 -10.72 -3.96
C LEU A 142 -10.72 -11.56 -4.51
N ASP A 143 -11.96 -11.15 -4.26
CA ASP A 143 -13.16 -11.83 -4.76
C ASP A 143 -13.22 -11.77 -6.30
N LYS A 144 -12.96 -10.59 -6.89
CA LYS A 144 -12.89 -10.43 -8.35
C LYS A 144 -11.79 -11.28 -8.99
N ILE A 145 -10.60 -11.30 -8.40
CA ILE A 145 -9.49 -12.14 -8.86
C ILE A 145 -9.86 -13.62 -8.73
N ASN A 146 -10.58 -14.02 -7.67
CA ASN A 146 -11.00 -15.39 -7.51
C ASN A 146 -12.05 -15.82 -8.55
N GLU A 147 -12.93 -14.91 -8.98
CA GLU A 147 -13.90 -15.16 -10.04
C GLU A 147 -13.24 -15.38 -11.41
N THR A 148 -12.11 -14.73 -11.69
CA THR A 148 -11.37 -14.93 -12.96
C THR A 148 -10.57 -16.23 -13.01
N LEU A 149 -10.34 -16.87 -11.86
CA LEU A 149 -9.55 -18.11 -11.71
C LEU A 149 -10.39 -19.40 -11.65
N GLN A 150 -11.72 -19.29 -11.67
CA GLN A 150 -12.67 -20.42 -11.66
C GLN A 150 -13.04 -20.87 -13.07
#